data_AF-A0A1W1W839-F1
#
_entry.id   AF-A0A1W1W839-F1
#
_cell.length_a   1.000
_cell.length_b   1.000
_cell.length_c   1.000
_cell.angle_alpha   90.00
_cell.angle_beta   90.00
_cell.angle_gamma   90.00
#
_symmetry.space_group_name_H-M   'P 1'
#
loop_
_entity.id
_entity.type
_entity.pdbx_description
1 polymer ?
#
loop_
_entity_poly.entity_id
_entity_poly.type
_entity_poly.pdbx_seq_one_letter_code
_entity_poly.pdbx_strand_id
1 'polypeptide(L)'
;MRKTLALVGTVVNVFAPGIGSLIMGKFASGAIQLSLLLGVWLLKFISFGLLGGLLWPVTAVVWLWAVGGGVITYFSLPNHHKALRP
;
A
#
# COMPACT_ATOMS: atom_id res chain seq x y z
N MET A 1 -12.61 -9.08 -12.63
CA MET A 1 -12.45 -9.06 -11.15
C MET A 1 -11.07 -8.60 -10.70
N ARG A 2 -9.95 -9.11 -11.26
CA ARG A 2 -8.59 -8.74 -10.82
C ARG A 2 -8.28 -7.22 -10.87
N LYS A 3 -8.73 -6.51 -11.91
CA LYS A 3 -8.59 -5.04 -11.98
C LYS A 3 -9.37 -4.29 -10.90
N THR A 4 -10.59 -4.74 -10.62
CA THR A 4 -11.42 -4.18 -9.55
C THR A 4 -10.74 -4.38 -8.20
N LEU A 5 -10.15 -5.54 -7.94
CA LEU A 5 -9.35 -5.80 -6.74
C LEU A 5 -8.11 -4.90 -6.65
N ALA A 6 -7.41 -4.65 -7.75
CA ALA A 6 -6.29 -3.71 -7.78
C ALA A 6 -6.75 -2.26 -7.52
N LEU A 7 -7.91 -1.87 -8.03
CA LEU A 7 -8.49 -0.55 -7.75
C LEU A 7 -8.86 -0.42 -6.27
N VAL A 8 -9.65 -1.37 -5.76
CA VAL A 8 -10.10 -1.40 -4.35
C VAL A 8 -8.91 -1.44 -3.41
N GLY A 9 -7.93 -2.32 -3.66
CA GLY A 9 -6.72 -2.37 -2.86
C GLY A 9 -5.93 -1.05 -2.90
N THR A 10 -5.92 -0.32 -4.02
CA THR A 10 -5.20 0.95 -4.13
C THR A 10 -5.88 2.00 -3.27
N VAL A 11 -7.21 2.09 -3.36
CA VAL A 11 -8.02 2.97 -2.53
C VAL A 11 -7.82 2.66 -1.05
N VAL A 12 -7.84 1.38 -0.67
CA VAL A 12 -7.58 0.98 0.72
C VAL A 12 -6.16 1.37 1.15
N ASN A 13 -5.15 1.21 0.30
CA ASN A 13 -3.76 1.59 0.61
C ASN A 13 -3.57 3.10 0.86
N VAL A 14 -4.44 3.98 0.33
CA VAL A 14 -4.41 5.42 0.62
C VAL A 14 -4.73 5.70 2.10
N PHE A 15 -5.59 4.89 2.72
CA PHE A 15 -5.98 5.05 4.12
C PHE A 15 -5.23 4.10 5.06
N ALA A 16 -4.92 2.89 4.59
CA ALA A 16 -4.29 1.83 5.35
C ALA A 16 -3.28 1.08 4.46
N PRO A 17 -2.05 1.58 4.34
CA PRO A 17 -0.97 0.93 3.61
C PRO A 17 -0.71 -0.45 4.18
N GLY A 18 -0.44 -1.38 3.28
CA GLY A 18 -0.25 -2.78 3.64
C GLY A 18 -1.54 -3.56 3.52
N ILE A 19 -2.66 -3.10 4.11
CA ILE A 19 -3.95 -3.79 4.00
C ILE A 19 -4.40 -3.88 2.54
N GLY A 20 -4.34 -2.79 1.80
CA GLY A 20 -4.68 -2.77 0.37
C GLY A 20 -3.76 -3.68 -0.46
N SER A 21 -2.47 -3.72 -0.12
CA SER A 21 -1.51 -4.63 -0.75
C SER A 21 -1.82 -6.10 -0.47
N LEU A 22 -2.27 -6.44 0.74
CA LEU A 22 -2.74 -7.79 1.09
C LEU A 22 -3.99 -8.18 0.28
N ILE A 23 -4.95 -7.25 0.14
CA ILE A 23 -6.16 -7.45 -0.68
C ILE A 23 -5.78 -7.77 -2.13
N MET A 24 -4.76 -7.10 -2.69
CA MET A 24 -4.25 -7.38 -4.03
C MET A 24 -3.49 -8.72 -4.17
N GLY A 25 -3.34 -9.49 -3.09
CA GLY A 25 -2.56 -10.72 -3.06
C GLY A 25 -1.04 -10.50 -2.94
N LYS A 26 -0.58 -9.27 -2.68
CA LYS A 26 0.84 -8.96 -2.46
C LYS A 26 1.21 -9.14 -0.98
N PHE A 27 1.14 -10.38 -0.50
CA PHE A 27 1.31 -10.70 0.92
C PHE A 27 2.64 -10.22 1.51
N ALA A 28 3.77 -10.48 0.84
CA ALA A 28 5.09 -10.05 1.31
C ALA A 28 5.19 -8.52 1.40
N SER A 29 4.79 -7.80 0.35
CA SER A 29 4.82 -6.33 0.35
C SER A 29 3.86 -5.73 1.39
N GLY A 30 2.68 -6.31 1.55
CA GLY A 30 1.70 -5.86 2.54
C GLY A 30 2.16 -6.09 3.98
N ALA A 31 2.76 -7.25 4.26
CA ALA A 31 3.32 -7.56 5.57
C ALA A 31 4.46 -6.60 5.93
N ILE A 32 5.39 -6.33 5.01
CA ILE A 32 6.49 -5.38 5.24
C ILE A 32 5.96 -3.97 5.52
N GLN A 33 4.97 -3.52 4.74
CA GLN A 33 4.34 -2.20 4.95
C GLN A 33 3.69 -2.11 6.35
N LEU A 34 2.94 -3.14 6.75
CA LEU A 34 2.35 -3.19 8.09
C LEU A 34 3.40 -3.22 9.20
N SER A 35 4.44 -4.04 9.07
CA SER A 35 5.52 -4.12 10.06
C SER A 35 6.28 -2.80 10.20
N LEU A 36 6.56 -2.11 9.10
CA LEU A 36 7.21 -0.79 9.13
C LEU A 36 6.32 0.25 9.82
N LEU A 37 5.02 0.27 9.49
CA LEU A 37 4.07 1.18 10.15
C LEU A 37 3.93 0.89 11.64
N LEU A 38 3.89 -0.39 12.02
CA LEU A 38 3.86 -0.81 13.42
C LEU A 38 5.14 -0.37 14.14
N GLY A 39 6.30 -0.54 13.52
CA GLY A 39 7.59 -0.09 14.06
C GLY A 39 7.63 1.42 14.26
N VAL A 40 7.15 2.20 13.28
CA VAL A 40 7.04 3.66 13.40
C VAL A 40 6.11 4.06 14.56
N TRP A 41 4.95 3.41 14.67
CA TRP A 41 4.00 3.66 15.75
C TRP A 41 4.60 3.32 17.12
N LEU A 42 5.28 2.19 17.24
CA LEU A 42 5.94 1.76 18.47
C LEU A 42 7.03 2.75 18.90
N LEU A 43 7.88 3.19 17.96
CA LEU A 43 8.91 4.19 18.24
C LEU A 43 8.31 5.54 18.63
N LYS A 44 7.23 5.96 17.97
CA LYS A 44 6.51 7.18 18.32
C LYS A 44 5.89 7.09 19.71
N PHE A 45 5.35 5.93 20.08
CA PHE A 45 4.78 5.68 21.40
C PHE A 45 5.85 5.71 22.50
N ILE A 46 6.96 4.99 22.34
CA ILE A 46 8.07 4.95 23.31
C ILE A 46 8.73 6.31 23.48
N SER A 47 8.85 7.10 22.41
CA SER A 47 9.42 8.45 22.44
C SER A 47 8.42 9.55 22.85
N PHE A 48 7.20 9.20 23.27
CA PHE A 48 6.12 10.14 23.57
C PHE A 48 5.87 11.19 22.46
N GLY A 49 6.11 10.81 21.20
CA GLY A 49 5.92 11.65 20.04
C GLY A 49 7.11 12.56 19.67
N LEU A 50 8.19 12.59 20.46
CA LEU A 50 9.37 13.43 20.19
C LEU A 50 10.03 13.10 18.85
N LEU A 51 10.04 11.83 18.44
CA LEU A 51 10.59 11.40 17.14
C LEU A 51 9.62 11.60 15.96
N GLY A 52 8.46 12.22 16.18
CA GLY A 52 7.41 12.36 15.15
C GLY A 52 7.91 13.02 13.87
N GLY A 53 8.72 14.09 13.98
CA GLY A 53 9.30 14.78 12.81
C GLY A 53 10.29 13.92 12.02
N LEU A 54 11.06 13.07 12.69
CA LEU A 54 12.03 12.17 12.07
C LEU A 54 11.36 10.93 11.44
N LEU A 55 10.28 10.45 12.05
CA LEU A 55 9.54 9.26 11.60
C LEU A 55 8.52 9.58 10.49
N TRP A 56 8.14 10.85 10.33
CA TRP A 56 7.21 11.29 9.29
C TRP A 56 7.68 10.95 7.86
N PRO A 57 8.93 11.24 7.44
CA PRO A 57 9.44 10.85 6.13
C PRO A 57 9.34 9.35 5.86
N VAL A 58 9.65 8.51 6.86
CA VAL A 58 9.53 7.05 6.75
C VAL A 58 8.08 6.65 6.48
N THR A 59 7.15 7.25 7.24
CA THR A 59 5.70 7.04 7.05
C THR A 59 5.26 7.43 5.64
N ALA A 60 5.71 8.59 5.15
CA ALA A 60 5.38 9.08 3.81
C ALA A 60 5.89 8.15 2.70
N VAL A 61 7.12 7.65 2.83
CA VAL A 61 7.71 6.69 1.87
C VAL A 61 6.91 5.40 1.82
N VAL A 62 6.49 4.86 2.97
CA VAL A 62 5.64 3.66 3.03
C VAL A 62 4.30 3.90 2.33
N TRP A 63 3.70 5.08 2.53
CA TRP A 63 2.46 5.49 1.87
C TRP A 63 2.61 5.57 0.34
N LEU A 64 3.64 6.27 -0.13
CA LEU A 64 3.94 6.40 -1.56
C LEU A 64 4.22 5.03 -2.19
N TRP A 65 4.92 4.15 -1.48
CA TRP A 65 5.17 2.79 -1.94
C TRP A 65 3.89 1.96 -2.05
N ALA A 66 2.99 2.04 -1.07
CA ALA A 66 1.73 1.29 -1.09
C ALA A 66 0.77 1.77 -2.19
N VAL A 67 0.65 3.09 -2.37
CA VAL A 67 -0.17 3.68 -3.43
C VAL A 67 0.44 3.42 -4.80
N GLY A 68 1.73 3.72 -4.98
CA GLY A 68 2.44 3.48 -6.24
C GLY A 68 2.43 2.02 -6.65
N GLY A 69 2.67 1.11 -5.71
CA GLY A 69 2.58 -0.34 -5.94
C GLY A 69 1.19 -0.80 -6.36
N GLY A 70 0.13 -0.16 -5.85
CA GLY A 70 -1.26 -0.40 -6.27
C GLY A 70 -1.55 0.10 -7.68
N VAL A 71 -1.17 1.34 -7.96
CA VAL A 71 -1.31 1.97 -9.28
C VAL A 71 -0.61 1.16 -10.38
N ILE A 72 0.65 0.76 -10.14
CA ILE A 72 1.40 -0.07 -11.09
C ILE A 72 0.64 -1.39 -11.36
N THR A 73 0.14 -2.04 -10.30
CA THR A 73 -0.63 -3.30 -10.45
C THR A 73 -1.87 -3.12 -11.31
N TYR A 74 -2.59 -2.02 -11.12
CA TYR A 74 -3.79 -1.71 -11.90
C TYR A 74 -3.48 -1.55 -13.40
N PHE A 75 -2.40 -0.86 -13.74
CA PHE A 75 -1.98 -0.63 -15.13
C PHE A 75 -1.31 -1.85 -15.78
N SER A 76 -0.60 -2.68 -15.00
CA SER A 76 0.03 -3.92 -15.50
C SER A 76 -0.97 -5.04 -15.77
N LEU A 77 -2.17 -5.01 -15.20
CA LEU A 77 -3.18 -6.04 -15.46
C LEU A 77 -3.81 -5.86 -16.85
N PRO A 78 -3.90 -6.92 -17.67
CA PRO A 78 -4.51 -6.83 -19.00
C PRO A 78 -5.99 -6.48 -18.89
N ASN A 79 -6.43 -5.51 -19.70
CA ASN A 79 -7.85 -5.23 -19.90
C ASN A 79 -8.45 -6.33 -20.79
N HIS A 80 -9.19 -7.27 -20.21
CA HIS A 80 -9.90 -8.32 -20.98
C HIS A 80 -10.88 -7.76 -22.03
N HIS A 81 -11.20 -6.47 -21.99
CA HIS A 81 -12.01 -5.82 -23.04
C HIS A 81 -11.32 -5.65 -24.40
N LYS A 82 -10.00 -5.88 -24.52
CA LYS A 82 -9.33 -5.86 -25.84
C LYS A 82 -9.37 -7.20 -26.57
N ALA A 83 -9.79 -8.29 -25.92
CA ALA A 83 -9.84 -9.62 -26.53
C ALA A 83 -11.17 -9.93 -27.27
N LEU A 84 -12.13 -8.99 -27.24
CA LEU A 84 -13.47 -9.15 -27.84
C LEU A 84 -13.78 -8.09 -28.91
N ARG A 85 -12.77 -7.38 -29.43
CA ARG A 85 -12.96 -6.54 -30.63
C ARG A 85 -12.63 -7.40 -31.86
N PRO A 86 -13.59 -7.64 -32.77
CA PRO A 86 -13.35 -8.37 -34.01
C PRO A 86 -12.38 -7.62 -34.93
#